data_AF-A0A6H5GJE0-F1
#
_entry.id   AF-A0A6H5GJE0-F1
#
_cell.length_a   1.000
_cell.length_b   1.000
_cell.length_c   1.000
_cell.angle_alpha   90.00
_cell.angle_beta   90.00
_cell.angle_gamma   90.00
#
_symmetry.space_group_name_H-M   'P 1'
#
loop_
_entity.id
_entity.type
_entity.pdbx_description
1 polymer ?
#
loop_
_entity_poly.entity_id
_entity_poly.type
_entity_poly.pdbx_seq_one_letter_code
_entity_poly.pdbx_strand_id
1 'polypeptide(L)'
;MRNFLILVGSYEILVLVDSVDGSAFISISSPYYQIQLRDQSQLRVQSQLRDQSQLRDQCQLRDQSQLRNQSQLRVQSQLRVQTQLRVQTQLRDQSQLRVQTQLSDQTQLRVQSQLRGQTQLSDQTQLRDQSQLRVQTQLSDQTQLRVQSQLRGQIQHRDQSQLRDQSQLRDRTQLRDQSQLRDQIQLRDQTQLRDQTQLRVQTQLRDQSQLRDQSLLQVQTQLKV
;
A
#
# COMPACT_ATOMS: atom_id res chain seq x y z
N MET A 1 0.20 11.12 26.21
CA MET A 1 1.56 11.02 25.67
C MET A 1 2.51 10.42 26.71
N ARG A 2 3.01 9.20 26.46
CA ARG A 2 4.22 8.72 27.13
C ARG A 2 5.33 8.69 26.09
N ASN A 3 6.36 9.51 26.29
CA ASN A 3 7.52 9.54 25.41
C ASN A 3 8.49 8.47 25.92
N PHE A 4 8.75 7.46 25.09
CA PHE A 4 9.79 6.49 25.37
C PHE A 4 10.96 6.79 24.44
N LEU A 5 12.02 7.33 25.03
CA LEU A 5 13.32 7.34 24.38
C LEU A 5 13.93 5.96 24.61
N ILE A 6 13.93 5.12 23.59
CA ILE A 6 14.59 3.82 23.66
C ILE A 6 15.96 4.00 23.03
N LEU A 7 17.00 4.06 23.86
CA LEU A 7 18.38 4.03 23.37
C LEU A 7 18.75 2.59 23.07
N VAL A 8 18.65 2.17 21.81
CA VAL A 8 19.14 0.85 21.38
C VAL A 8 20.58 1.01 20.90
N GLY A 9 21.54 1.20 21.80
CA GLY A 9 22.94 1.51 21.45
C GLY A 9 23.17 3.02 21.29
N SER A 10 23.92 3.45 20.26
CA SER A 10 24.26 4.85 19.97
C SER A 10 23.12 5.68 19.36
N TYR A 11 21.89 5.18 19.39
CA TYR A 11 20.77 5.67 18.57
C TYR A 11 19.70 6.31 19.43
N GLU A 12 19.21 7.48 19.01
CA GLU A 12 18.01 8.09 19.58
C GLU A 12 16.77 7.56 18.84
N ILE A 13 16.14 6.52 19.38
CA ILE A 13 14.83 6.06 18.90
C ILE A 13 13.76 6.75 19.75
N LEU A 14 13.06 7.71 19.15
CA LEU A 14 11.93 8.37 19.78
C LEU A 14 10.64 7.64 19.37
N VAL A 15 10.13 6.81 20.30
CA VAL A 15 8.83 6.17 20.14
C VAL A 15 7.81 7.01 20.90
N LEU A 16 6.92 7.67 20.16
CA LEU A 16 5.81 8.41 20.73
C LEU A 16 4.57 7.51 20.69
N VAL A 17 4.22 6.92 21.84
CA VAL A 17 2.99 6.15 21.99
C VAL A 17 1.96 7.04 22.68
N ASP A 18 0.91 7.40 21.95
CA ASP A 18 -0.23 8.08 22.56
C ASP A 18 -1.26 7.05 23.02
N SER A 19 -1.25 6.79 24.32
CA SER A 19 -2.08 5.76 24.98
C SER A 19 -3.57 6.10 25.01
N VAL A 20 -3.99 7.27 24.52
CA VAL A 20 -5.39 7.72 24.59
C VAL A 20 -6.21 7.17 23.42
N ASP A 21 -5.61 7.03 22.23
CA ASP A 21 -6.31 6.58 21.01
C ASP A 21 -5.71 5.31 20.37
N GLY A 22 -4.62 4.78 20.93
CA GLY A 22 -3.89 3.63 20.38
C GLY A 22 -2.95 3.98 19.23
N SER A 23 -2.76 5.27 18.89
CA SER A 23 -1.87 5.73 17.83
C SER A 23 -0.38 5.59 18.21
N ALA A 24 0.40 4.94 17.35
CA ALA A 24 1.84 4.77 17.50
C ALA A 24 2.61 5.56 16.43
N PHE A 25 3.42 6.53 16.85
CA PHE A 25 4.30 7.27 15.94
C PHE A 25 5.75 6.82 16.14
N ILE A 26 6.37 6.31 15.07
CA ILE A 26 7.74 5.78 15.09
C ILE A 26 8.64 6.72 14.29
N SER A 27 9.43 7.55 14.98
CA SER A 27 10.44 8.41 14.36
C SER A 27 11.83 7.88 14.65
N ILE A 28 12.59 7.55 13.59
CA ILE A 28 13.93 6.97 13.71
C ILE A 28 14.87 7.79 12.83
N SER A 29 15.91 8.36 13.44
CA SER A 29 16.97 9.09 12.75
C SER A 29 18.31 8.42 13.06
N SER A 30 18.98 7.86 12.05
CA SER A 30 20.32 7.28 12.20
C SER A 30 21.20 7.66 11.01
N PRO A 31 22.47 8.03 11.23
CA PRO A 31 23.38 8.37 10.14
C PRO A 31 24.21 7.20 9.58
N TYR A 32 24.26 6.01 10.22
CA TYR A 32 25.00 4.85 9.70
C TYR A 32 24.42 3.49 10.19
N TYR A 33 24.38 2.48 9.29
CA TYR A 33 24.02 1.03 9.43
C TYR A 33 22.59 0.53 9.10
N GLN A 34 22.51 -0.77 8.77
CA GLN A 34 21.30 -1.54 8.43
C GLN A 34 20.35 -1.68 9.63
N ILE A 35 19.08 -1.32 9.45
CA ILE A 35 18.04 -1.34 10.51
C ILE A 35 16.89 -2.28 10.10
N GLN A 36 16.45 -3.16 11.03
CA GLN A 36 15.26 -4.01 10.86
C GLN A 36 14.19 -3.66 11.91
N LEU A 37 12.98 -3.34 11.46
CA LEU A 37 11.84 -2.97 12.31
C LEU A 37 10.64 -3.85 12.01
N ARG A 38 9.94 -4.25 13.08
CA ARG A 38 8.71 -5.03 12.97
C ARG A 38 7.66 -4.51 13.94
N ASP A 39 6.50 -4.13 13.41
CA ASP A 39 5.34 -3.74 14.20
C ASP A 39 4.17 -4.71 13.99
N GLN A 40 3.43 -4.98 15.06
CA GLN A 40 2.24 -5.84 15.05
C GLN A 40 1.15 -5.30 15.98
N SER A 41 0.01 -4.93 15.40
CA SER A 41 -1.14 -4.36 16.12
C SER A 41 -2.44 -5.16 15.90
N GLN A 42 -3.23 -5.36 16.97
CA GLN A 42 -4.55 -6.00 16.93
C GLN A 42 -5.57 -5.21 17.74
N LEU A 43 -6.66 -4.73 17.11
CA LEU A 43 -7.74 -4.00 17.81
C LEU A 43 -9.13 -4.54 17.45
N ARG A 44 -10.07 -4.44 18.41
CA ARG A 44 -11.41 -5.06 18.33
C ARG A 44 -12.59 -4.11 18.60
N VAL A 45 -12.41 -2.80 18.75
CA VAL A 45 -13.50 -1.83 19.02
C VAL A 45 -13.17 -0.51 18.33
N GLN A 46 -14.12 0.44 18.22
CA GLN A 46 -13.98 1.69 17.49
C GLN A 46 -12.63 2.38 17.75
N SER A 47 -11.75 2.43 16.74
CA SER A 47 -10.35 2.84 16.92
C SER A 47 -9.76 3.51 15.68
N GLN A 48 -8.85 4.46 15.92
CA GLN A 48 -8.04 5.10 14.87
C GLN A 48 -6.56 4.77 15.09
N LEU A 49 -5.96 4.07 14.14
CA LEU A 49 -4.51 3.83 14.11
C LEU A 49 -3.86 4.69 13.04
N ARG A 50 -2.75 5.32 13.41
CA ARG A 50 -1.92 6.10 12.50
C ARG A 50 -0.47 5.73 12.70
N ASP A 51 0.10 5.08 11.69
CA ASP A 51 1.49 4.66 11.67
C ASP A 51 2.24 5.56 10.68
N GLN A 52 3.27 6.25 11.15
CA GLN A 52 4.12 7.07 10.30
C GLN A 52 5.58 6.65 10.48
N SER A 53 6.24 6.28 9.39
CA SER A 53 7.65 5.90 9.35
C SER A 53 8.41 6.76 8.32
N GLN A 54 9.53 7.34 8.74
CA GLN A 54 10.47 8.04 7.88
C GLN A 54 11.86 7.45 8.10
N LEU A 55 12.47 6.89 7.06
CA LEU A 55 13.81 6.32 7.13
C LEU A 55 14.67 6.79 5.94
N ARG A 56 15.96 6.92 6.19
CA ARG A 56 17.00 7.13 5.19
C ARG A 56 18.01 6.00 5.40
N ASP A 57 18.47 5.36 4.32
CA ASP A 57 19.47 4.27 4.26
C ASP A 57 18.91 2.84 4.22
N GLN A 58 19.80 1.82 4.28
CA GLN A 58 19.43 0.41 4.12
C GLN A 58 18.51 -0.06 5.27
N CYS A 59 17.24 -0.33 4.98
CA CYS A 59 16.26 -0.70 5.99
C CYS A 59 15.33 -1.86 5.56
N GLN A 60 14.93 -2.67 6.53
CA GLN A 60 13.82 -3.61 6.38
C GLN A 60 12.71 -3.28 7.37
N LEU A 61 11.52 -2.96 6.86
CA LEU A 61 10.37 -2.61 7.70
C LEU A 61 9.20 -3.55 7.42
N ARG A 62 8.60 -4.08 8.49
CA ARG A 62 7.46 -4.99 8.42
C ARG A 62 6.34 -4.57 9.36
N ASP A 63 5.23 -4.13 8.78
CA ASP A 63 4.03 -3.73 9.53
C ASP A 63 2.92 -4.76 9.33
N GLN A 64 2.31 -5.20 10.43
CA GLN A 64 1.19 -6.13 10.44
C GLN A 64 0.05 -5.62 11.31
N SER A 65 -1.05 -5.20 10.71
CA SER A 65 -2.20 -4.66 11.43
C SER A 65 -3.45 -5.51 11.20
N GLN A 66 -4.13 -5.89 12.27
CA GLN A 66 -5.43 -6.56 12.22
C GLN A 66 -6.48 -5.73 12.97
N LEU A 67 -7.49 -5.25 12.26
CA LEU A 67 -8.58 -4.47 12.84
C LEU A 67 -9.93 -5.15 12.58
N ARG A 68 -10.82 -5.06 13.55
CA ARG A 68 -12.22 -5.53 13.47
C ARG A 68 -13.16 -4.41 13.89
N ASN A 69 -14.41 -4.46 13.41
CA ASN A 69 -15.43 -3.44 13.67
C ASN A 69 -15.08 -2.06 13.05
N GLN A 70 -15.71 -0.99 13.56
CA GLN A 70 -15.58 0.39 13.04
C GLN A 70 -14.17 0.96 13.22
N SER A 71 -13.31 0.87 12.21
CA SER A 71 -11.91 1.22 12.37
C SER A 71 -11.35 2.06 11.22
N GLN A 72 -10.40 2.94 11.54
CA GLN A 72 -9.63 3.70 10.55
C GLN A 72 -8.15 3.44 10.75
N LEU A 73 -7.47 3.03 9.68
CA LEU A 73 -6.02 2.83 9.65
C LEU A 73 -5.39 3.76 8.61
N ARG A 74 -4.37 4.50 9.03
CA ARG A 74 -3.55 5.32 8.15
C ARG A 74 -2.10 4.90 8.29
N VAL A 75 -1.53 4.35 7.23
CA VAL A 75 -0.10 3.99 7.16
C VAL A 75 0.58 4.97 6.21
N GLN A 76 1.58 5.69 6.70
CA GLN A 76 2.39 6.63 5.92
C GLN A 76 3.87 6.27 6.04
N SER A 77 4.50 5.89 4.93
CA SER A 77 5.92 5.54 4.90
C SER A 77 6.68 6.34 3.85
N GLN A 78 7.78 6.96 4.27
CA GLN A 78 8.73 7.63 3.37
C GLN A 78 10.11 7.03 3.57
N LEU A 79 10.62 6.33 2.55
CA LEU A 79 11.93 5.67 2.60
C LEU A 79 12.82 6.19 1.47
N ARG A 80 14.10 6.41 1.77
CA ARG A 80 15.13 6.78 0.78
C ARG A 80 16.31 5.81 0.93
N VAL A 81 16.80 5.25 -0.18
CA VAL A 81 17.92 4.29 -0.30
C VAL A 81 17.60 2.83 0.10
N GLN A 82 18.05 1.84 -0.71
CA GLN A 82 18.02 0.38 -0.51
C GLN A 82 17.10 -0.21 0.59
N THR A 83 15.78 -0.23 0.38
CA THR A 83 14.81 -0.71 1.39
C THR A 83 13.90 -1.84 0.92
N GLN A 84 13.56 -2.74 1.86
CA GLN A 84 12.42 -3.65 1.73
C GLN A 84 11.31 -3.25 2.71
N LEU A 85 10.13 -2.92 2.17
CA LEU A 85 8.95 -2.58 2.95
C LEU A 85 7.86 -3.63 2.72
N ARG A 86 7.36 -4.21 3.81
CA ARG A 86 6.24 -5.14 3.78
C ARG A 86 5.12 -4.68 4.70
N VAL A 87 4.01 -4.28 4.09
CA VAL A 87 2.79 -3.88 4.81
C VAL A 87 1.75 -4.98 4.62
N GLN A 88 1.24 -5.53 5.72
CA GLN A 88 0.14 -6.50 5.71
C GLN A 88 -1.00 -6.01 6.58
N THR A 89 -2.18 -5.83 5.99
CA THR A 89 -3.37 -5.38 6.70
C THR A 89 -4.52 -6.35 6.52
N GLN A 90 -5.24 -6.60 7.62
CA GLN A 90 -6.51 -7.32 7.58
C GLN A 90 -7.56 -6.48 8.29
N LEU A 91 -8.62 -6.09 7.56
CA LEU A 91 -9.75 -5.35 8.12
C LEU A 91 -11.05 -6.13 7.95
N ARG A 92 -11.96 -5.97 8.90
CA ARG A 92 -13.30 -6.56 8.87
C ARG A 92 -14.35 -5.54 9.27
N ASP A 93 -15.55 -5.72 8.72
CA ASP A 93 -16.80 -5.02 9.04
C ASP A 93 -16.84 -3.62 8.41
N GLN A 94 -16.85 -2.54 9.19
CA GLN A 94 -16.88 -1.16 8.68
C GLN A 94 -15.52 -0.50 8.83
N SER A 95 -14.70 -0.49 7.78
CA SER A 95 -13.29 -0.07 7.93
C SER A 95 -12.81 0.83 6.80
N GLN A 96 -11.92 1.77 7.14
CA GLN A 96 -11.21 2.58 6.15
C GLN A 96 -9.70 2.37 6.31
N LEU A 97 -9.03 2.05 5.21
CA LEU A 97 -7.58 1.98 5.13
C LEU A 97 -7.06 2.98 4.11
N ARG A 98 -6.09 3.77 4.55
CA ARG A 98 -5.28 4.63 3.67
C ARG A 98 -3.81 4.24 3.82
N VAL A 99 -3.22 3.76 2.74
CA VAL A 99 -1.78 3.52 2.66
C VAL A 99 -1.17 4.56 1.73
N GLN A 100 -0.20 5.31 2.23
CA GLN A 100 0.61 6.22 1.43
C GLN A 100 2.07 5.85 1.56
N THR A 101 2.70 5.54 0.44
CA THR A 101 4.09 5.11 0.43
C THR A 101 4.87 5.90 -0.62
N GLN A 102 5.98 6.51 -0.20
CA GLN A 102 6.92 7.17 -1.09
C GLN A 102 8.29 6.50 -0.93
N LEU A 103 8.78 5.89 -2.00
CA LEU A 103 10.08 5.24 -2.04
C LEU A 103 10.93 5.79 -3.18
N SER A 104 12.25 5.89 -2.94
CA SER A 104 13.24 6.31 -3.92
C SER A 104 14.43 5.34 -3.98
N ASP A 105 15.22 5.39 -5.05
CA ASP A 105 16.47 4.66 -5.26
C ASP A 105 16.32 3.16 -5.61
N GLN A 106 16.51 2.24 -4.65
CA GLN A 106 16.49 0.79 -4.87
C GLN A 106 15.54 0.11 -3.89
N THR A 107 14.28 -0.08 -4.25
CA THR A 107 13.27 -0.51 -3.25
C THR A 107 12.39 -1.65 -3.69
N GLN A 108 12.06 -2.51 -2.73
CA GLN A 108 11.02 -3.53 -2.88
C GLN A 108 9.87 -3.21 -1.94
N LEU A 109 8.70 -2.97 -2.51
CA LEU A 109 7.47 -2.76 -1.76
C LEU A 109 6.52 -3.92 -1.98
N ARG A 110 6.09 -4.52 -0.87
CA ARG A 110 5.01 -5.50 -0.86
C ARG A 110 3.87 -5.03 0.04
N VAL A 111 2.74 -4.70 -0.57
CA VAL A 111 1.50 -4.38 0.13
C VAL A 111 0.54 -5.54 -0.04
N GLN A 112 0.03 -6.04 1.07
CA GLN A 112 -1.04 -7.06 1.07
C GLN A 112 -2.19 -6.61 1.95
N SER A 113 -3.37 -6.49 1.36
CA SER A 113 -4.57 -6.02 2.04
C SER A 113 -5.69 -7.04 1.87
N GLN A 114 -6.27 -7.49 2.97
CA GLN A 114 -7.47 -8.34 2.98
C GLN A 114 -8.59 -7.61 3.70
N LEU A 115 -9.65 -7.29 2.97
CA LEU A 115 -10.77 -6.52 3.50
C LEU A 115 -12.08 -7.29 3.31
N ARG A 116 -12.90 -7.29 4.36
CA ARG A 116 -14.22 -7.94 4.36
C ARG A 116 -15.25 -7.01 5.00
N GLY A 117 -16.49 -7.00 4.49
CA GLY A 117 -17.56 -6.11 4.94
C GLY A 117 -17.63 -4.80 4.13
N GLN A 118 -18.18 -3.75 4.74
CA GLN A 118 -18.26 -2.42 4.17
C GLN A 118 -16.93 -1.67 4.34
N THR A 119 -16.03 -1.82 3.37
CA THR A 119 -14.67 -1.29 3.49
C THR A 119 -14.26 -0.37 2.34
N GLN A 120 -13.43 0.61 2.67
CA GLN A 120 -12.81 1.51 1.70
C GLN A 120 -11.29 1.41 1.81
N LEU A 121 -10.65 1.16 0.67
CA LEU A 121 -9.21 1.13 0.53
C LEU A 121 -8.73 2.22 -0.42
N SER A 122 -7.77 3.00 0.03
CA SER A 122 -7.06 3.96 -0.81
C SER A 122 -5.57 3.78 -0.66
N ASP A 123 -4.96 3.22 -1.71
CA ASP A 123 -3.52 2.98 -1.77
C ASP A 123 -2.89 3.97 -2.76
N GLN A 124 -1.92 4.74 -2.28
CA GLN A 124 -1.16 5.68 -3.08
C GLN A 124 0.33 5.39 -2.96
N THR A 125 0.93 5.00 -4.08
CA THR A 125 2.34 4.65 -4.13
C THR A 125 3.07 5.55 -5.12
N GLN A 126 4.17 6.15 -4.67
CA GLN A 126 5.12 6.83 -5.54
C GLN A 126 6.46 6.12 -5.46
N LEU A 127 6.94 5.60 -6.59
CA LEU A 127 8.25 4.96 -6.71
C LEU A 127 9.13 5.69 -7.70
N ARG A 128 10.41 5.81 -7.36
CA ARG A 128 11.44 6.38 -8.23
C ARG A 128 12.65 5.45 -8.38
N ASP A 129 13.29 5.57 -9.53
CA ASP A 129 14.58 4.97 -9.90
C ASP A 129 14.48 3.46 -10.18
N GLN A 130 15.03 2.57 -9.36
CA GLN A 130 14.96 1.12 -9.51
C GLN A 130 14.04 0.52 -8.44
N SER A 131 12.85 0.07 -8.82
CA SER A 131 11.91 -0.43 -7.82
C SER A 131 11.08 -1.61 -8.29
N GLN A 132 10.68 -2.44 -7.32
CA GLN A 132 9.70 -3.50 -7.52
C GLN A 132 8.49 -3.23 -6.63
N LEU A 133 7.33 -3.05 -7.26
CA LEU A 133 6.04 -2.96 -6.56
C LEU A 133 5.27 -4.25 -6.73
N ARG A 134 4.80 -4.80 -5.60
CA ARG A 134 3.79 -5.83 -5.60
C ARG A 134 2.63 -5.45 -4.67
N VAL A 135 1.48 -5.13 -5.27
CA VAL A 135 0.23 -4.96 -4.54
C VAL A 135 -0.64 -6.19 -4.70
N GLN A 136 -1.15 -6.71 -3.60
CA GLN A 136 -2.13 -7.78 -3.61
C GLN A 136 -3.30 -7.43 -2.71
N THR A 137 -4.48 -7.33 -3.31
CA THR A 137 -5.69 -6.92 -2.62
C THR A 137 -6.78 -7.97 -2.80
N GLN A 138 -7.38 -8.39 -1.68
CA GLN A 138 -8.54 -9.26 -1.67
C GLN A 138 -9.68 -8.55 -0.97
N LEU A 139 -10.78 -8.33 -1.69
CA LEU A 139 -11.98 -7.69 -1.17
C LEU A 139 -13.18 -8.62 -1.29
N SER A 140 -14.13 -8.50 -0.36
CA SER A 140 -15.41 -9.22 -0.38
C SER A 140 -16.52 -8.34 0.21
N ASP A 141 -17.77 -8.62 -0.14
CA ASP A 141 -18.99 -7.91 0.28
C ASP A 141 -19.23 -6.55 -0.42
N GLN A 142 -19.09 -5.41 0.29
CA GLN A 142 -19.37 -4.07 -0.25
C GLN A 142 -18.12 -3.20 -0.16
N THR A 143 -17.36 -3.12 -1.24
CA THR A 143 -16.00 -2.56 -1.16
C THR A 143 -15.69 -1.56 -2.26
N GLN A 144 -14.96 -0.52 -1.87
CA GLN A 144 -14.39 0.46 -2.80
C GLN A 144 -12.88 0.41 -2.70
N LEU A 145 -12.23 0.13 -3.82
CA LEU A 145 -10.77 0.14 -3.95
C LEU A 145 -10.36 1.21 -4.93
N ARG A 146 -9.43 2.06 -4.46
CA ARG A 146 -8.73 3.02 -5.29
C ARG A 146 -7.24 2.83 -5.16
N VAL A 147 -6.59 2.36 -6.22
CA VAL A 147 -5.14 2.26 -6.31
C VAL A 147 -4.62 3.37 -7.22
N GLN A 148 -3.61 4.10 -6.75
CA GLN A 148 -2.88 5.08 -7.56
C GLN A 148 -1.38 4.83 -7.45
N SER A 149 -0.77 4.51 -8.58
CA SER A 149 0.67 4.26 -8.68
C SER A 149 1.29 5.28 -9.63
N GLN A 150 2.29 6.02 -9.14
CA GLN A 150 3.14 6.88 -9.96
C GLN A 150 4.56 6.33 -9.91
N LEU A 151 5.03 5.81 -11.05
CA LEU A 151 6.30 5.13 -11.14
C LEU A 151 7.20 5.84 -12.16
N ARG A 152 8.44 6.12 -11.77
CA ARG A 152 9.44 6.75 -12.62
C ARG A 152 10.76 5.99 -12.54
N GLY A 153 11.36 5.65 -13.68
CA GLY A 153 12.64 4.93 -13.75
C GLY A 153 12.46 3.50 -14.25
N GLN A 154 13.36 2.59 -13.85
CA GLN A 154 13.32 1.17 -14.16
C GLN A 154 12.46 0.41 -13.15
N ILE A 155 11.19 0.20 -13.49
CA ILE A 155 10.18 -0.30 -12.52
C ILE A 155 9.53 -1.60 -13.00
N GLN A 156 9.46 -2.57 -12.10
CA GLN A 156 8.58 -3.73 -12.24
C GLN A 156 7.38 -3.55 -11.32
N HIS A 157 6.19 -3.49 -11.91
CA HIS A 157 4.93 -3.33 -11.19
C HIS A 157 4.05 -4.55 -11.41
N ARG A 158 3.55 -5.12 -10.32
CA ARG A 158 2.62 -6.23 -10.38
C ARG A 158 1.47 -6.03 -9.40
N ASP A 159 0.29 -5.83 -9.94
CA ASP A 159 -0.93 -5.70 -9.15
C ASP A 159 -1.85 -6.88 -9.36
N GLN A 160 -2.38 -7.37 -8.23
CA GLN A 160 -3.33 -8.48 -8.19
C GLN A 160 -4.51 -8.11 -7.31
N SER A 161 -5.67 -7.96 -7.94
CA SER A 161 -6.92 -7.62 -7.25
C SER A 161 -7.94 -8.74 -7.45
N GLN A 162 -8.43 -9.29 -6.34
CA GLN A 162 -9.55 -10.24 -6.33
C GLN A 162 -10.74 -9.59 -5.64
N LEU A 163 -11.82 -9.37 -6.38
CA LEU A 163 -13.04 -8.75 -5.88
C LEU A 163 -14.23 -9.68 -6.04
N ARG A 164 -15.10 -9.69 -5.04
CA ARG A 164 -16.35 -10.46 -5.02
C ARG A 164 -17.51 -9.55 -4.62
N ASP A 165 -18.72 -9.99 -4.92
CA ASP A 165 -19.98 -9.35 -4.54
C ASP A 165 -20.12 -7.94 -5.16
N GLN A 166 -20.46 -6.91 -4.37
CA GLN A 166 -20.64 -5.54 -4.86
C GLN A 166 -19.35 -4.72 -4.66
N SER A 167 -18.58 -4.55 -5.73
CA SER A 167 -17.30 -3.84 -5.64
C SER A 167 -17.09 -2.81 -6.74
N GLN A 168 -16.42 -1.72 -6.36
CA GLN A 168 -15.93 -0.69 -7.28
C GLN A 168 -14.41 -0.65 -7.22
N LEU A 169 -13.78 -0.82 -8.38
CA LEU A 169 -12.34 -0.73 -8.54
C LEU A 169 -12.00 0.46 -9.43
N ARG A 170 -11.13 1.33 -8.92
CA ARG A 170 -10.53 2.40 -9.69
C ARG A 170 -9.02 2.37 -9.57
N ASP A 171 -8.39 1.90 -10.63
CA ASP A 171 -6.94 1.82 -10.72
C ASP A 171 -6.42 2.89 -11.69
N ARG A 172 -5.32 3.52 -11.26
CA ARG A 172 -4.63 4.56 -12.04
C ARG A 172 -3.14 4.37 -11.93
N THR A 173 -2.51 4.06 -13.06
CA THR A 173 -1.07 3.85 -13.14
C THR A 173 -0.45 4.87 -14.10
N GLN A 174 0.51 5.64 -13.61
CA GLN A 174 1.32 6.55 -14.43
C GLN A 174 2.76 6.05 -14.45
N LEU A 175 3.25 5.71 -15.64
CA LEU A 175 4.60 5.20 -15.85
C LEU A 175 5.41 6.18 -16.69
N ARG A 176 6.61 6.48 -16.21
CA ARG A 176 7.61 7.28 -16.93
C ARG A 176 8.92 6.48 -17.01
N ASP A 177 9.52 6.49 -18.20
CA ASP A 177 10.76 5.78 -18.54
C ASP A 177 10.52 4.27 -18.82
N GLN A 178 11.45 3.36 -18.45
CA GLN A 178 11.37 1.92 -18.79
C GLN A 178 10.63 1.11 -17.72
N SER A 179 9.53 0.47 -18.09
CA SER A 179 8.75 -0.31 -17.10
C SER A 179 8.11 -1.57 -17.64
N GLN A 180 7.94 -2.54 -16.73
CA GLN A 180 7.14 -3.74 -16.93
C GLN A 180 5.92 -3.67 -16.00
N LEU A 181 4.73 -3.66 -16.59
CA LEU A 181 3.46 -3.68 -15.88
C LEU A 181 2.80 -5.05 -16.05
N ARG A 182 2.35 -5.64 -14.95
CA ARG A 182 1.52 -6.84 -15.00
C ARG A 182 0.36 -6.72 -14.03
N ASP A 183 -0.82 -6.50 -14.57
CA ASP A 183 -2.04 -6.33 -13.79
C ASP A 183 -2.97 -7.52 -13.99
N GLN A 184 -3.46 -8.07 -12.87
CA GLN A 184 -4.34 -9.23 -12.83
C GLN A 184 -5.54 -8.93 -11.96
N ILE A 185 -6.71 -8.86 -12.58
CA ILE A 185 -7.96 -8.56 -11.90
C ILE A 185 -8.91 -9.75 -12.07
N GLN A 186 -9.43 -10.27 -10.96
CA GLN A 186 -10.48 -11.29 -10.95
C GLN A 186 -11.71 -10.69 -10.28
N LEU A 187 -12.81 -10.61 -11.03
CA LEU A 187 -14.08 -10.08 -10.55
C LEU A 187 -15.14 -11.19 -10.57
N ARG A 188 -15.96 -11.20 -9.52
CA ARG A 188 -17.14 -12.04 -9.41
C ARG A 188 -18.33 -11.18 -9.00
N ASP A 189 -19.47 -11.41 -9.62
CA ASP A 189 -20.75 -10.74 -9.34
C ASP A 189 -20.77 -9.26 -9.81
N GLN A 190 -21.57 -8.39 -9.18
CA GLN A 190 -21.83 -7.02 -9.65
C GLN A 190 -20.65 -6.08 -9.40
N THR A 191 -19.90 -5.77 -10.46
CA THR A 191 -18.66 -4.99 -10.34
C THR A 191 -18.56 -3.85 -11.35
N GLN A 192 -18.01 -2.72 -10.89
CA GLN A 192 -17.59 -1.62 -11.75
C GLN A 192 -16.08 -1.50 -11.72
N LEU A 193 -15.44 -1.64 -12.88
CA LEU A 193 -14.01 -1.50 -13.04
C LEU A 193 -13.68 -0.30 -13.93
N ARG A 194 -12.87 0.61 -13.41
CA ARG A 194 -12.26 1.70 -14.17
C ARG A 194 -10.74 1.65 -14.02
N ASP A 195 -10.07 1.34 -15.11
CA ASP A 195 -8.62 1.30 -15.19
C ASP A 195 -8.09 2.38 -16.14
N GLN A 196 -7.07 3.12 -15.71
CA GLN A 196 -6.42 4.14 -16.52
C GLN A 196 -4.89 4.05 -16.41
N THR A 197 -4.26 3.73 -17.53
CA THR A 197 -2.80 3.62 -17.64
C THR A 197 -2.25 4.69 -18.56
N GLN A 198 -1.33 5.52 -18.06
CA GLN A 198 -0.62 6.54 -18.84
C GLN A 198 0.86 6.20 -18.93
N LEU A 199 1.38 6.12 -20.15
CA LEU A 199 2.75 5.73 -20.45
C LEU A 199 3.48 6.85 -21.18
N ARG A 200 4.76 7.08 -20.83
CA ARG A 200 5.56 8.14 -21.46
C ARG A 200 6.80 7.70 -22.24
N VAL A 201 7.22 6.42 -22.20
CA VAL A 201 8.33 5.83 -23.02
C VAL A 201 8.25 4.28 -22.94
N GLN A 202 9.10 3.56 -23.69
CA GLN A 202 9.31 2.10 -23.76
C GLN A 202 8.77 1.25 -22.57
N THR A 203 7.67 0.53 -22.81
CA THR A 203 6.97 -0.28 -21.81
C THR A 203 6.58 -1.67 -22.32
N GLN A 204 6.62 -2.67 -21.43
CA GLN A 204 5.93 -3.94 -21.64
C GLN A 204 4.71 -4.00 -20.72
N LEU A 205 3.52 -4.17 -21.30
CA LEU A 205 2.25 -4.28 -20.57
C LEU A 205 1.68 -5.68 -20.70
N ARG A 206 1.18 -6.23 -19.60
CA ARG A 206 0.39 -7.46 -19.60
C ARG A 206 -0.78 -7.36 -18.63
N ASP A 207 -1.96 -7.17 -19.19
CA ASP A 207 -3.18 -7.05 -18.41
C ASP A 207 -4.06 -8.28 -18.60
N GLN A 208 -4.54 -8.85 -17.50
CA GLN A 208 -5.44 -10.00 -17.51
C GLN A 208 -6.63 -9.73 -16.59
N SER A 209 -7.82 -9.64 -17.18
CA SER A 209 -9.08 -9.51 -16.45
C SER A 209 -9.92 -10.77 -16.64
N GLN A 210 -10.37 -11.39 -15.55
CA GLN A 210 -11.32 -12.49 -15.56
C GLN A 210 -12.61 -12.05 -14.88
N LEU A 211 -13.72 -12.19 -15.59
CA LEU A 211 -15.06 -11.75 -15.14
C LEU A 211 -15.98 -12.97 -15.06
N ARG A 212 -16.71 -13.09 -13.97
CA ARG A 212 -17.90 -13.95 -13.86
C ARG A 212 -19.09 -13.05 -13.52
N ASP A 213 -20.09 -13.05 -14.40
CA ASP A 213 -21.39 -12.35 -14.28
C ASP A 213 -21.38 -10.82 -14.58
N GLN A 214 -22.51 -10.14 -14.36
CA GLN A 214 -22.80 -8.77 -14.82
C GLN A 214 -21.75 -7.74 -14.34
N SER A 215 -21.02 -7.14 -15.28
CA SER A 215 -19.94 -6.19 -14.99
C SER A 215 -19.86 -5.05 -16.00
N LEU A 216 -19.48 -3.86 -15.54
CA LEU A 216 -19.18 -2.70 -16.37
C LEU A 216 -17.67 -2.43 -16.34
N LEU A 217 -17.03 -2.52 -17.51
CA LEU A 217 -15.59 -2.35 -17.68
C LEU A 217 -15.27 -1.10 -18.49
N GLN A 218 -14.42 -0.22 -17.94
CA GLN A 218 -13.82 0.89 -18.66
C GLN A 218 -12.31 0.86 -18.50
N VAL A 219 -11.59 0.55 -19.58
CA VAL A 219 -10.12 0.57 -19.63
C VAL A 219 -9.68 1.69 -20.57
N GLN A 220 -8.76 2.54 -20.12
CA GLN A 220 -8.16 3.59 -20.94
C GLN A 220 -6.64 3.55 -20.83
N THR A 221 -5.98 3.27 -21.96
CA THR A 221 -4.52 3.31 -22.06
C THR A 221 -4.12 4.46 -22.96
N GLN A 222 -3.26 5.35 -22.47
CA GLN A 222 -2.72 6.48 -23.23
C GLN A 222 -1.20 6.38 -23.30
N LEU A 223 -0.68 6.24 -24.51
CA LEU A 223 0.75 6.30 -24.79
C LEU A 223 1.10 7.70 -25.30
N LYS A 224 1.97 8.41 -24.58
CA LYS A 224 2.59 9.65 -25.06
C LYS A 224 4.02 9.32 -25.46
N VAL A 225 4.28 9.27 -26.76
CA VAL A 225 5.63 9.15 -27.34
C VAL A 225 6.28 10.52 -27.38
#